data_AF-A0A553IBE4-F1
#
_entry.id   AF-A0A553IBE4-F1
#
_cell.length_a   1.000
_cell.length_b   1.000
_cell.length_c   1.000
_cell.angle_alpha   90.00
_cell.angle_beta   90.00
_cell.angle_gamma   90.00
#
_symmetry.space_group_name_H-M   'P 1'
#
loop_
_entity.id
_entity.type
_entity.pdbx_description
1 polymer ?
#
loop_
_entity_poly.entity_id
_entity_poly.type
_entity_poly.pdbx_seq_one_letter_code
_entity_poly.pdbx_strand_id
1 'polypeptide(L)'
;MPGPRSSVSSQGSQHSTMSGYSTVDSVWSENSVGSRLTVASAPDTHRTGFAAGNLPCEFVGYGGCEQTFALDDVNGWIEHIVTAHLQEKLPKVVICWFCDDYTFDYKKVGDRRVNFENRMLHIHDHIMHGGLTAHHMRPDHFLNTHLQKYGLVPEHACHFVRRYTEVPQPSWILPHDGVPPDWEDRSSHREYEVNGPLEEQRKHRKHRHKSGRK
;
A
#
# COMPACT_ATOMS: atom_id res chain seq x y z
N MET A 1 -27.43 57.17 -28.76
CA MET A 1 -28.61 57.91 -28.25
C MET A 1 -29.69 57.75 -29.30
N PRO A 2 -30.84 57.09 -29.05
CA PRO A 2 -31.67 57.15 -27.83
C PRO A 2 -32.07 55.76 -27.24
N GLY A 3 -32.49 55.74 -25.96
CA GLY A 3 -33.36 54.69 -25.39
C GLY A 3 -34.84 54.97 -25.71
N PRO A 4 -35.84 54.14 -25.30
CA PRO A 4 -36.14 53.91 -23.87
C PRO A 4 -36.82 52.57 -23.44
N ARG A 5 -36.81 52.32 -22.11
CA ARG A 5 -37.87 51.79 -21.17
C ARG A 5 -38.51 50.39 -21.38
N SER A 6 -38.29 49.44 -20.45
CA SER A 6 -39.18 49.01 -19.31
C SER A 6 -40.39 48.15 -19.78
N SER A 7 -40.83 47.02 -19.19
CA SER A 7 -40.99 46.62 -17.77
C SER A 7 -41.49 45.14 -17.66
N VAL A 8 -41.44 44.57 -16.42
CA VAL A 8 -42.28 43.50 -15.77
C VAL A 8 -42.33 42.07 -16.36
N SER A 9 -42.67 40.97 -15.68
CA SER A 9 -42.62 40.40 -14.31
C SER A 9 -43.41 39.06 -14.43
N SER A 10 -42.98 37.97 -13.77
CA SER A 10 -43.80 36.81 -13.28
C SER A 10 -42.85 35.73 -12.76
N GLN A 11 -42.62 35.59 -11.44
CA GLN A 11 -43.38 34.77 -10.47
C GLN A 11 -43.70 33.34 -10.93
N GLY A 12 -43.20 32.37 -10.15
CA GLY A 12 -43.49 30.94 -10.26
C GLY A 12 -42.84 30.17 -9.12
N SER A 13 -43.46 30.25 -7.94
CA SER A 13 -43.13 29.51 -6.72
C SER A 13 -43.52 28.03 -6.85
N GLN A 14 -42.78 27.12 -6.19
CA GLN A 14 -43.40 26.07 -5.38
C GLN A 14 -42.39 25.31 -4.50
N HIS A 15 -42.80 25.19 -3.24
CA HIS A 15 -42.19 24.50 -2.12
C HIS A 15 -42.81 23.10 -2.03
N SER A 16 -42.11 22.12 -1.47
CA SER A 16 -42.74 21.00 -0.78
C SER A 16 -41.81 20.43 0.28
N THR A 17 -42.43 20.12 1.41
CA THR A 17 -41.86 19.84 2.73
C THR A 17 -42.48 18.53 3.24
N MET A 18 -41.88 17.96 4.30
CA MET A 18 -42.41 16.94 5.24
C MET A 18 -42.22 15.48 4.79
N SER A 19 -41.94 14.46 5.62
CA SER A 19 -41.80 14.22 7.07
C SER A 19 -41.04 12.87 7.20
N GLY A 20 -40.32 12.48 8.26
CA GLY A 20 -40.59 12.59 9.68
C GLY A 20 -41.18 11.27 10.22
N TYR A 21 -40.34 10.34 10.70
CA TYR A 21 -40.62 9.52 11.88
C TYR A 21 -39.32 8.95 12.47
N SER A 22 -39.27 8.93 13.80
CA SER A 22 -38.22 8.35 14.63
C SER A 22 -38.94 7.54 15.71
N THR A 23 -38.57 6.27 15.89
CA THR A 23 -38.79 5.54 17.15
C THR A 23 -37.69 4.49 17.32
N VAL A 24 -37.34 4.32 18.58
CA VAL A 24 -36.18 3.68 19.20
C VAL A 24 -36.23 2.15 19.33
N ASP A 25 -35.04 1.58 19.49
CA ASP A 25 -34.59 0.38 20.23
C ASP A 25 -35.20 -1.01 20.00
N SER A 26 -34.33 -1.98 19.66
CA SER A 26 -34.15 -3.21 20.46
C SER A 26 -32.92 -4.02 20.05
N VAL A 27 -31.94 -4.05 20.95
CA VAL A 27 -31.15 -5.19 21.45
C VAL A 27 -31.02 -6.41 20.54
N TRP A 28 -29.82 -6.68 20.02
CA TRP A 28 -29.27 -8.03 19.86
C TRP A 28 -27.82 -8.04 20.36
N SER A 29 -27.62 -8.66 21.52
CA SER A 29 -26.32 -9.15 21.97
C SER A 29 -26.36 -10.67 21.84
N GLU A 30 -25.60 -11.23 20.91
CA GLU A 30 -25.12 -12.60 21.02
C GLU A 30 -23.63 -12.63 20.69
N ASN A 31 -22.85 -12.95 21.71
CA ASN A 31 -21.45 -13.28 21.61
C ASN A 31 -21.31 -14.55 20.79
N SER A 32 -20.51 -14.50 19.72
CA SER A 32 -19.80 -15.70 19.28
C SER A 32 -18.41 -15.33 18.80
N VAL A 33 -17.46 -15.99 19.44
CA VAL A 33 -16.02 -15.94 19.26
C VAL A 33 -15.65 -16.38 17.83
N GLY A 34 -15.57 -15.42 16.92
CA GLY A 34 -15.05 -15.61 15.57
C GLY A 34 -13.62 -15.08 15.47
N SER A 35 -12.68 -15.97 15.21
CA SER A 35 -11.25 -15.72 15.02
C SER A 35 -10.96 -14.40 14.29
N ARG A 36 -10.12 -13.56 14.90
CA ARG A 36 -9.54 -12.37 14.25
C ARG A 36 -8.71 -12.82 13.05
N LEU A 37 -9.33 -12.86 11.88
CA LEU A 37 -8.61 -12.78 10.62
C LEU A 37 -8.24 -11.32 10.42
N THR A 38 -6.98 -10.99 10.65
CA THR A 38 -6.40 -9.71 10.21
C THR A 38 -6.35 -9.73 8.69
N VAL A 39 -7.44 -9.31 8.06
CA VAL A 39 -7.38 -8.74 6.72
C VAL A 39 -6.51 -7.49 6.87
N ALA A 40 -5.32 -7.51 6.27
CA ALA A 40 -4.55 -6.29 6.10
C ALA A 40 -5.25 -5.46 5.03
N SER A 41 -6.33 -4.79 5.42
CA SER A 41 -6.83 -3.64 4.67
C SER A 41 -5.70 -2.62 4.59
N ALA A 42 -5.69 -1.82 3.52
CA ALA A 42 -4.91 -0.59 3.45
C ALA A 42 -4.95 0.12 4.82
N PRO A 43 -3.84 0.75 5.25
CA PRO A 43 -3.74 1.28 6.61
C PRO A 43 -5.02 2.05 6.92
N ASP A 44 -5.64 1.73 8.06
CA ASP A 44 -6.76 2.51 8.61
C ASP A 44 -6.27 3.95 8.78
N THR A 45 -6.36 4.72 7.70
CA THR A 45 -5.98 6.12 7.60
C THR A 45 -7.05 7.00 8.26
N HIS A 46 -7.95 6.39 9.03
CA HIS A 46 -9.13 6.99 9.62
C HIS A 46 -8.84 7.88 10.85
N ARG A 47 -7.57 8.18 11.16
CA ARG A 47 -7.26 9.00 12.34
C ARG A 47 -6.09 9.98 12.22
N THR A 48 -5.83 10.52 11.02
CA THR A 48 -5.00 11.72 10.88
C THR A 48 -5.38 12.49 9.62
N GLY A 49 -6.12 13.59 9.78
CA GLY A 49 -5.93 14.88 9.08
C GLY A 49 -5.77 14.99 7.55
N PHE A 50 -5.96 13.96 6.72
CA PHE A 50 -5.92 14.12 5.27
C PHE A 50 -7.19 14.82 4.78
N ALA A 51 -7.22 16.14 4.90
CA ALA A 51 -8.30 16.95 4.35
C ALA A 51 -8.39 16.72 2.84
N ALA A 52 -9.61 16.54 2.35
CA ALA A 52 -9.87 16.59 0.92
C ALA A 52 -9.32 17.91 0.37
N GLY A 53 -8.46 17.82 -0.64
CA GLY A 53 -7.82 18.99 -1.24
C GLY A 53 -6.42 19.33 -0.71
N ASN A 54 -5.65 18.35 -0.24
CA ASN A 54 -4.20 18.49 -0.03
C ASN A 54 -3.43 17.41 -0.81
N LEU A 55 -2.17 17.70 -1.15
CA LEU A 55 -1.24 16.74 -1.77
C LEU A 55 -0.53 15.93 -0.67
N PRO A 56 -0.68 14.60 -0.62
CA PRO A 56 -0.03 13.78 0.40
C PRO A 56 1.42 13.47 0.01
N CYS A 57 2.32 13.41 0.99
CA CYS A 57 3.65 12.86 0.77
C CYS A 57 3.59 11.39 0.33
N GLU A 58 4.37 11.01 -0.69
CA GLU A 58 4.47 9.62 -1.18
C GLU A 58 4.89 8.63 -0.08
N PHE A 59 5.62 9.12 0.92
CA PHE A 59 6.18 8.31 2.01
C PHE A 59 5.20 8.06 3.16
N VAL A 60 3.95 8.52 3.04
CA VAL A 60 2.88 8.21 3.99
C VAL A 60 2.64 6.70 4.11
N GLY A 61 2.71 5.97 2.99
CA GLY A 61 2.51 4.51 2.95
C GLY A 61 3.68 3.68 3.50
N TYR A 62 4.82 4.31 3.77
CA TYR A 62 6.03 3.66 4.28
C TYR A 62 6.23 3.89 5.79
N GLY A 63 5.23 4.50 6.46
CA GLY A 63 5.29 4.81 7.89
C GLY A 63 6.25 5.94 8.26
N GLY A 64 6.68 6.74 7.28
CA GLY A 64 7.79 7.69 7.45
C GLY A 64 7.45 9.17 7.30
N CYS A 65 6.31 9.54 6.69
CA CYS A 65 5.99 10.96 6.48
C CYS A 65 4.50 11.27 6.31
N GLU A 66 3.94 12.04 7.24
CA GLU A 66 2.55 12.51 7.19
C GLU A 66 2.43 13.95 6.63
N GLN A 67 3.50 14.50 6.05
CA GLN A 67 3.44 15.85 5.49
C GLN A 67 2.43 15.93 4.34
N THR A 68 1.69 17.03 4.33
CA THR A 68 0.75 17.36 3.26
C THR A 68 1.00 18.79 2.79
N PHE A 69 0.66 19.05 1.54
CA PHE A 69 0.91 20.33 0.87
C PHE A 69 -0.41 20.87 0.32
N ALA A 70 -0.51 22.20 0.19
CA ALA A 70 -1.62 22.81 -0.51
C ALA A 70 -1.60 22.40 -1.99
N LEU A 71 -2.77 22.37 -2.65
CA LEU A 71 -2.88 21.94 -4.06
C LEU A 71 -2.06 22.80 -5.03
N ASP A 72 -1.79 24.05 -4.68
CA ASP A 72 -0.97 24.98 -5.46
C ASP A 72 0.53 24.89 -5.14
N ASP A 73 0.92 24.29 -4.01
CA ASP A 73 2.32 24.08 -3.63
C ASP A 73 2.89 22.78 -4.21
N VAL A 74 2.76 22.63 -5.53
CA VAL A 74 3.25 21.45 -6.25
C VAL A 74 4.78 21.37 -6.20
N ASN A 75 5.47 22.51 -6.29
CA ASN A 75 6.93 22.54 -6.24
C ASN A 75 7.44 22.16 -4.84
N GLY A 76 6.86 22.70 -3.77
CA GLY A 76 7.23 22.33 -2.40
C GLY A 76 6.98 20.84 -2.13
N TRP A 77 5.88 20.30 -2.64
CA TRP A 77 5.56 18.87 -2.55
C TRP A 77 6.59 17.98 -3.25
N ILE A 78 6.96 18.32 -4.49
CA ILE A 78 7.97 17.57 -5.25
C ILE A 78 9.33 17.68 -4.55
N GLU A 79 9.76 18.89 -4.21
CA GLU A 79 11.07 19.10 -3.57
C GLU A 79 11.18 18.39 -2.24
N HIS A 80 10.11 18.38 -1.44
CA HIS A 80 10.07 17.62 -0.20
C HIS A 80 10.39 16.14 -0.44
N ILE A 81 9.75 15.52 -1.43
CA ILE A 81 9.97 14.10 -1.73
C ILE A 81 11.39 13.86 -2.22
N VAL A 82 11.88 14.69 -3.15
CA VAL A 82 13.21 14.50 -3.75
C VAL A 82 14.33 14.70 -2.73
N THR A 83 14.25 15.74 -1.90
CA THR A 83 15.32 16.11 -0.98
C THR A 83 15.24 15.31 0.32
N ALA A 84 14.07 15.24 0.96
CA ALA A 84 13.92 14.65 2.29
C ALA A 84 13.95 13.12 2.27
N HIS A 85 13.39 12.50 1.21
CA HIS A 85 13.23 11.04 1.18
C HIS A 85 14.10 10.36 0.13
N LEU A 86 14.23 10.95 -1.06
CA LEU A 86 15.04 10.35 -2.13
C LEU A 86 16.52 10.74 -2.07
N GLN A 87 16.89 11.79 -1.32
CA GLN A 87 18.27 12.28 -1.20
C GLN A 87 18.94 12.47 -2.59
N GLU A 88 18.21 13.06 -3.55
CA GLU A 88 18.62 13.23 -4.95
C GLU A 88 18.87 11.92 -5.74
N LYS A 89 18.69 10.74 -5.12
CA LYS A 89 18.80 9.45 -5.80
C LYS A 89 17.47 9.15 -6.46
N LEU A 90 17.23 9.75 -7.61
CA LEU A 90 15.98 9.58 -8.33
C LEU A 90 15.88 8.24 -9.07
N PRO A 91 14.68 7.62 -9.07
CA PRO A 91 14.42 6.39 -9.79
C PRO A 91 14.52 6.58 -11.30
N LYS A 92 14.88 5.50 -11.99
CA LYS A 92 14.96 5.49 -13.46
C LYS A 92 13.58 5.33 -14.10
N VAL A 93 12.74 4.51 -13.47
CA VAL A 93 11.39 4.18 -13.92
C VAL A 93 10.45 4.32 -12.73
N VAL A 94 9.30 4.93 -12.94
CA VAL A 94 8.20 5.08 -11.97
C VAL A 94 6.87 5.04 -12.70
N ILE A 95 5.79 4.75 -11.97
CA ILE A 95 4.42 4.66 -12.48
C ILE A 95 3.49 5.57 -11.69
N CYS A 96 2.32 5.88 -12.26
CA CYS A 96 1.30 6.67 -11.57
C CYS A 96 0.68 5.86 -10.42
N TRP A 97 0.31 6.53 -9.33
CA TRP A 97 -0.43 5.90 -8.23
C TRP A 97 -1.83 5.47 -8.64
N PHE A 98 -2.44 6.18 -9.59
CA PHE A 98 -3.89 6.12 -9.79
C PHE A 98 -4.33 5.48 -11.11
N CYS A 99 -3.46 5.42 -12.12
CA CYS A 99 -3.79 4.83 -13.42
C CYS A 99 -2.66 3.94 -13.95
N ASP A 100 -3.01 3.03 -14.86
CA ASP A 100 -2.07 2.09 -15.51
C ASP A 100 -1.56 2.59 -16.86
N ASP A 101 -2.06 3.73 -17.33
CA ASP A 101 -1.79 4.24 -18.68
C ASP A 101 -0.37 4.81 -18.84
N TYR A 102 0.25 5.22 -17.73
CA TYR A 102 1.52 5.95 -17.76
C TYR A 102 2.65 5.23 -17.02
N THR A 103 3.70 4.92 -17.78
CA THR A 103 5.03 4.56 -17.27
C THR A 103 6.05 5.64 -17.63
N PHE A 104 6.65 6.24 -16.61
CA PHE A 104 7.63 7.32 -16.72
C PHE A 104 9.04 6.73 -16.68
N ASP A 105 9.70 6.69 -17.84
CA ASP A 105 11.07 6.19 -17.99
C ASP A 105 12.01 7.33 -18.39
N TYR A 106 13.03 7.57 -17.56
CA TYR A 106 14.03 8.61 -17.80
C TYR A 106 14.72 8.48 -19.16
N LYS A 107 14.77 7.29 -19.76
CA LYS A 107 15.35 7.11 -21.11
C LYS A 107 14.57 7.84 -22.20
N LYS A 108 13.27 8.09 -21.99
CA LYS A 108 12.41 8.81 -22.95
C LYS A 108 12.63 10.33 -22.88
N VAL A 109 12.96 10.85 -21.70
CA VAL A 109 13.08 12.30 -21.44
C VAL A 109 14.54 12.76 -21.37
N GLY A 110 15.48 11.85 -21.07
CA GLY A 110 16.91 12.11 -20.94
C GLY A 110 17.37 12.55 -19.55
N ASP A 111 16.44 12.92 -18.67
CA ASP A 111 16.72 13.43 -17.33
C ASP A 111 15.80 12.78 -16.27
N ARG A 112 16.38 12.36 -15.14
CA ARG A 112 15.62 11.68 -14.07
C ARG A 112 14.76 12.63 -13.24
N ARG A 113 15.23 13.86 -13.03
CA ARG A 113 14.52 14.89 -12.30
C ARG A 113 13.29 15.32 -13.07
N VAL A 114 13.44 15.64 -14.35
CA VAL A 114 12.31 15.97 -15.23
C VAL A 114 11.36 14.77 -15.34
N ASN A 115 11.85 13.53 -15.43
CA ASN A 115 11.00 12.34 -15.46
C ASN A 115 10.16 12.18 -14.18
N PHE A 116 10.77 12.40 -13.01
CA PHE A 116 10.07 12.33 -11.73
C PHE A 116 9.06 13.48 -11.56
N GLU A 117 9.44 14.70 -11.93
CA GLU A 117 8.55 15.87 -11.94
C GLU A 117 7.32 15.64 -12.82
N ASN A 118 7.52 15.16 -14.05
CA ASN A 118 6.41 14.83 -14.96
C ASN A 118 5.44 13.82 -14.34
N ARG A 119 5.96 12.83 -13.59
CA ARG A 119 5.13 11.86 -12.88
C ARG A 119 4.35 12.50 -11.74
N MET A 120 4.99 13.36 -10.95
CA MET A 120 4.33 14.05 -9.84
C MET A 120 3.25 15.04 -10.34
N LEU A 121 3.50 15.75 -11.45
CA LEU A 121 2.50 16.60 -12.10
C LEU A 121 1.32 15.79 -12.62
N HIS A 122 1.57 14.63 -13.23
CA HIS A 122 0.50 13.75 -13.66
C HIS A 122 -0.35 13.22 -12.48
N ILE A 123 0.28 12.91 -11.34
CA ILE A 123 -0.42 12.51 -10.11
C ILE A 123 -1.22 13.69 -9.54
N HIS A 124 -0.67 14.91 -9.60
CA HIS A 124 -1.37 16.13 -9.19
C HIS A 124 -2.67 16.32 -9.98
N ASP A 125 -2.67 16.13 -11.30
CA ASP A 125 -3.87 16.24 -12.13
C ASP A 125 -4.99 15.29 -11.66
N HIS A 126 -4.63 14.06 -11.27
CA HIS A 126 -5.58 13.09 -10.71
C HIS A 126 -6.18 13.53 -9.37
N ILE A 127 -5.38 14.17 -8.51
CA ILE A 127 -5.86 14.68 -7.22
C ILE A 127 -6.77 15.91 -7.46
N MET A 128 -6.30 16.84 -8.28
CA MET A 128 -6.96 18.12 -8.54
C MET A 128 -8.28 17.96 -9.32
N HIS A 129 -8.28 17.12 -10.35
CA HIS A 129 -9.41 16.98 -11.27
C HIS A 129 -10.17 15.67 -11.12
N GLY A 130 -9.50 14.61 -10.66
CA GLY A 130 -10.12 13.30 -10.43
C GLY A 130 -10.71 13.12 -9.03
N GLY A 131 -10.45 14.04 -8.10
CA GLY A 131 -10.91 13.93 -6.71
C GLY A 131 -10.25 12.78 -5.95
N LEU A 132 -9.12 12.27 -6.46
CA LEU A 132 -8.39 11.17 -5.84
C LEU A 132 -7.60 11.66 -4.63
N THR A 133 -7.47 10.78 -3.65
CA THR A 133 -6.86 11.09 -2.34
C THR A 133 -5.84 10.03 -1.97
N ALA A 134 -5.15 10.22 -0.84
CA ALA A 134 -4.18 9.26 -0.32
C ALA A 134 -4.74 7.82 -0.20
N HIS A 135 -6.03 7.66 0.08
CA HIS A 135 -6.69 6.35 0.18
C HIS A 135 -6.73 5.57 -1.14
N HIS A 136 -6.60 6.27 -2.27
CA HIS A 136 -6.63 5.67 -3.60
C HIS A 136 -5.21 5.37 -4.13
N MET A 137 -4.16 5.70 -3.36
CA MET A 137 -2.78 5.51 -3.80
C MET A 137 -2.46 4.02 -3.93
N ARG A 138 -1.96 3.62 -5.10
CA ARG A 138 -1.42 2.29 -5.33
C ARG A 138 0.10 2.28 -5.22
N PRO A 139 0.70 1.18 -4.74
CA PRO A 139 2.14 1.01 -4.70
C PRO A 139 2.83 1.11 -6.06
N ASP A 140 3.90 1.89 -6.12
CA ASP A 140 4.83 1.87 -7.25
C ASP A 140 5.93 0.83 -7.03
N HIS A 141 5.84 -0.32 -7.71
CA HIS A 141 6.83 -1.39 -7.54
C HIS A 141 8.26 -0.99 -7.98
N PHE A 142 8.38 -0.13 -9.01
CA PHE A 142 9.69 0.36 -9.46
C PHE A 142 10.32 1.29 -8.43
N LEU A 143 9.52 2.18 -7.84
CA LEU A 143 9.96 3.01 -6.72
C LEU A 143 10.37 2.13 -5.54
N ASN A 144 9.55 1.17 -5.13
CA ASN A 144 9.87 0.26 -4.03
C ASN A 144 11.23 -0.43 -4.21
N THR A 145 11.47 -1.00 -5.39
CA THR A 145 12.74 -1.67 -5.71
C THR A 145 13.91 -0.70 -5.66
N HIS A 146 13.70 0.53 -6.13
CA HIS A 146 14.70 1.58 -6.06
C HIS A 146 14.99 2.00 -4.61
N LEU A 147 13.97 2.21 -3.77
CA LEU A 147 14.13 2.57 -2.36
C LEU A 147 14.93 1.50 -1.60
N GLN A 148 14.62 0.23 -1.83
CA GLN A 148 15.36 -0.89 -1.24
C GLN A 148 16.82 -0.92 -1.69
N LYS A 149 17.05 -0.81 -3.01
CA LYS A 149 18.39 -0.85 -3.60
C LYS A 149 19.32 0.22 -3.03
N TYR A 150 18.79 1.40 -2.73
CA TYR A 150 19.57 2.53 -2.23
C TYR A 150 19.48 2.72 -0.71
N GLY A 151 18.80 1.82 0.01
CA GLY A 151 18.64 1.89 1.46
C GLY A 151 17.93 3.16 1.94
N LEU A 152 17.01 3.69 1.12
CA LEU A 152 16.30 4.94 1.40
C LEU A 152 15.16 4.77 2.40
N VAL A 153 14.69 3.53 2.57
CA VAL A 153 13.72 3.15 3.59
C VAL A 153 14.18 1.87 4.28
N PRO A 154 13.84 1.66 5.56
CA PRO A 154 14.06 0.40 6.25
C PRO A 154 13.38 -0.75 5.51
N GLU A 155 13.98 -1.95 5.52
CA GLU A 155 13.44 -3.10 4.80
C GLU A 155 11.99 -3.44 5.21
N HIS A 156 11.69 -3.36 6.51
CA HIS A 156 10.34 -3.58 7.04
C HIS A 156 9.29 -2.59 6.50
N ALA A 157 9.68 -1.35 6.15
CA ALA A 157 8.76 -0.37 5.57
C ALA A 157 8.30 -0.79 4.16
N CYS A 158 9.15 -1.49 3.41
CA CYS A 158 8.79 -2.04 2.11
C CYS A 158 7.91 -3.30 2.21
N HIS A 159 8.01 -4.08 3.29
CA HIS A 159 7.17 -5.26 3.47
C HIS A 159 5.68 -4.92 3.54
N PHE A 160 5.33 -3.78 4.12
CA PHE A 160 3.93 -3.32 4.17
C PHE A 160 3.38 -3.05 2.77
N VAL A 161 4.17 -2.37 1.94
CA VAL A 161 3.80 -2.06 0.55
C VAL A 161 3.74 -3.31 -0.33
N ARG A 162 4.57 -4.33 -0.05
CA ARG A 162 4.52 -5.64 -0.74
C ARG A 162 3.29 -6.47 -0.41
N ARG A 163 2.62 -6.21 0.73
CA ARG A 163 1.38 -6.90 1.12
C ARG A 163 0.12 -6.29 0.49
N TYR A 164 0.25 -5.18 -0.23
CA TYR A 164 -0.88 -4.56 -0.92
C TYR A 164 -1.42 -5.48 -2.02
N THR A 165 -2.74 -5.66 -2.02
CA THR A 165 -3.46 -6.41 -3.06
C THR A 165 -4.70 -5.62 -3.46
N GLU A 166 -4.84 -5.30 -4.74
CA GLU A 166 -6.03 -4.62 -5.28
C GLU A 166 -7.29 -5.51 -5.21
N VAL A 167 -7.10 -6.83 -5.20
CA VAL A 167 -8.17 -7.82 -5.12
C VAL A 167 -8.21 -8.40 -3.71
N PRO A 168 -9.40 -8.51 -3.08
CA PRO A 168 -9.54 -9.23 -1.82
C PRO A 168 -8.93 -10.63 -1.95
N GLN A 169 -7.97 -10.97 -1.09
CA GLN A 169 -7.40 -12.30 -1.11
C GLN A 169 -8.50 -13.32 -0.75
N PRO A 170 -8.72 -14.34 -1.60
CA PRO A 170 -9.62 -15.44 -1.25
C PRO A 170 -9.17 -16.07 0.06
N SER A 171 -10.12 -16.47 0.90
CA SER A 171 -9.86 -17.01 2.25
C SER A 171 -9.00 -18.28 2.28
N TRP A 172 -8.77 -18.92 1.13
CA TRP A 172 -7.97 -20.14 0.98
C TRP A 172 -6.52 -19.88 0.55
N ILE A 173 -6.16 -18.63 0.23
CA ILE A 173 -4.77 -18.25 -0.06
C ILE A 173 -4.12 -17.84 1.26
N LEU A 174 -3.02 -18.52 1.61
CA LEU A 174 -2.23 -18.16 2.78
C LEU A 174 -1.60 -16.77 2.56
N PRO A 175 -1.56 -15.91 3.60
CA PRO A 175 -0.81 -14.66 3.54
C PRO A 175 0.64 -14.92 3.13
N HIS A 176 1.30 -13.91 2.55
CA HIS A 176 2.70 -14.03 2.09
C HIS A 176 3.67 -14.53 3.18
N ASP A 177 3.38 -14.26 4.45
CA ASP A 177 4.16 -14.71 5.62
C ASP A 177 3.47 -15.86 6.39
N GLY A 178 2.36 -16.36 5.84
CA GLY A 178 1.61 -17.49 6.35
C GLY A 178 2.36 -18.75 6.03
N VAL A 179 2.82 -19.43 7.08
CA VAL A 179 3.53 -20.68 6.87
C VAL A 179 2.52 -21.81 6.61
N PRO A 180 2.65 -22.59 5.53
CA PRO A 180 1.67 -23.61 5.20
C PRO A 180 1.59 -24.65 6.31
N PRO A 181 0.40 -25.05 6.82
CA PRO A 181 0.27 -25.95 7.98
C PRO A 181 1.13 -27.22 7.94
N ASP A 182 1.46 -27.70 6.73
CA ASP A 182 2.26 -28.90 6.46
C ASP A 182 3.79 -28.71 6.61
N TRP A 183 4.27 -27.49 6.85
CA TRP A 183 5.70 -27.18 6.97
C TRP A 183 6.28 -27.49 8.37
N GLU A 184 5.44 -27.39 9.40
CA GLU A 184 5.79 -27.68 10.79
C GLU A 184 6.10 -29.18 10.93
N ASP A 185 5.31 -30.01 10.25
CA ASP A 185 5.43 -31.47 10.29
C ASP A 185 6.66 -31.98 9.51
N ARG A 186 6.97 -31.34 8.37
CA ARG A 186 8.18 -31.64 7.58
C ARG A 186 9.49 -31.27 8.26
N SER A 187 9.49 -30.23 9.09
CA SER A 187 10.68 -29.80 9.83
C SER A 187 11.03 -30.80 10.94
N SER A 188 10.02 -31.31 11.66
CA SER A 188 10.21 -32.39 12.64
C SER A 188 10.60 -33.73 12.00
N HIS A 189 10.05 -34.07 10.83
CA HIS A 189 10.45 -35.29 10.12
C HIS A 189 11.92 -35.26 9.64
N ARG A 190 12.40 -34.09 9.20
CA ARG A 190 13.78 -33.93 8.71
C ARG A 190 14.82 -33.99 9.84
N GLU A 191 14.49 -33.49 11.03
CA GLU A 191 15.37 -33.62 12.21
C GLU A 191 15.41 -35.05 12.76
N TYR A 192 14.33 -35.83 12.61
CA TYR A 192 14.30 -37.24 13.00
C TYR A 192 15.06 -38.16 12.02
N GLU A 193 15.00 -37.91 10.71
CA GLU A 193 15.71 -38.73 9.73
C GLU A 193 17.24 -38.54 9.76
N VAL A 194 17.73 -37.32 10.04
CA VAL A 194 19.18 -37.06 10.15
C VAL A 194 19.78 -37.69 11.42
N ASN A 195 18.98 -37.86 12.48
CA ASN A 195 19.39 -38.48 13.75
C ASN A 195 18.86 -39.93 13.93
N GLY A 196 18.34 -40.53 12.87
CA GLY A 196 17.67 -41.84 12.93
C GLY A 196 18.62 -43.04 13.15
N PRO A 197 18.07 -44.22 13.51
CA PRO A 197 18.80 -45.41 13.99
C PRO A 197 19.83 -46.03 13.00
N LEU A 198 19.88 -45.54 11.76
CA LEU A 198 20.79 -45.98 10.71
C LEU A 198 22.26 -45.68 11.04
N GLU A 199 22.54 -44.62 11.82
CA GLU A 199 23.90 -44.30 12.24
C GLU A 199 24.44 -45.27 13.30
N GLU A 200 23.60 -45.74 14.21
CA GLU A 200 23.98 -46.75 15.22
C GLU A 200 24.27 -48.11 14.59
N GLN A 201 23.51 -48.49 13.56
CA GLN A 201 23.75 -49.73 12.81
C GLN A 201 25.08 -49.69 12.02
N ARG A 202 25.43 -48.53 11.46
CA ARG A 202 26.72 -48.31 10.78
C ARG A 202 27.90 -48.35 11.75
N LYS A 203 27.74 -47.83 12.98
CA LYS A 203 28.76 -47.88 14.04
C LYS A 203 28.95 -49.31 14.57
N HIS A 204 27.86 -50.06 14.80
CA HIS A 204 27.94 -51.48 15.20
C HIS A 204 28.64 -52.37 14.17
N ARG A 205 28.38 -52.15 12.87
CA ARG A 205 29.02 -52.93 11.80
C ARG A 205 30.54 -52.69 11.75
N LYS A 206 31.02 -51.47 12.06
CA LYS A 206 32.46 -51.16 12.12
C LYS A 206 33.19 -51.80 13.30
N HIS A 207 32.55 -51.91 14.47
CA HIS A 207 33.17 -52.52 15.65
C HIS A 207 33.40 -54.04 15.49
N ARG A 208 32.49 -54.73 14.80
CA ARG A 208 32.56 -56.19 14.60
C ARG A 208 33.69 -56.63 13.65
N HIS A 209 34.14 -55.75 12.74
CA HIS A 209 35.26 -56.04 11.84
C HIS A 209 36.65 -55.79 12.47
N LYS A 210 36.73 -55.12 13.63
CA LYS A 210 38.00 -54.76 14.27
C LYS A 210 38.47 -55.78 15.32
N SER A 211 37.59 -56.65 15.81
CA SER A 211 37.89 -57.64 16.86
C SER A 211 38.33 -59.02 16.35
N GLY A 212 38.36 -59.24 15.02
CA GLY A 212 38.67 -60.55 14.41
C GLY A 212 40.07 -60.71 13.82
N ARG A 213 41.02 -59.80 14.11
CA ARG A 213 42.42 -59.92 13.70
C ARG A 213 43.32 -60.00 14.92
N LYS A 214 43.56 -61.23 15.40
CA LYS A 214 44.72 -61.63 16.18
C LYS A 214 45.13 -63.00 15.71
#